data_AF-M6RCD8-F1
#
_entry.id   AF-M6RCD8-F1
#
_cell.length_a   1.000
_cell.length_b   1.000
_cell.length_c   1.000
_cell.angle_alpha   90.00
_cell.angle_beta   90.00
_cell.angle_gamma   90.00
#
_symmetry.space_group_name_H-M   'P 1'
#
loop_
_entity.id
_entity.type
_entity.pdbx_description
1 polymer ?
#
loop_
_entity_poly.entity_id
_entity_poly.type
_entity_poly.pdbx_seq_one_letter_code
_entity_poly.pdbx_strand_id
1 'polypeptide(L)'
;MRSYSFRKRKQFLSKVKISGGGRCNVTHHCLDPETLSKNYPRGEKELRWAFETFGPKDTIRWYEEREVILKTEADGRMFPITDSSETILQTLFQEAKKTE
;
A
#
# COMPACT_ATOMS: atom_id res chain seq x y z
N MET A 1 -19.71 -26.64 -10.04
CA MET A 1 -19.88 -25.24 -10.47
C MET A 1 -18.51 -24.55 -10.37
N ARG A 2 -17.78 -24.41 -11.49
CA ARG A 2 -16.45 -23.78 -11.54
C ARG A 2 -16.64 -22.30 -11.91
N SER A 3 -16.48 -21.39 -10.96
CA SER A 3 -16.42 -19.96 -11.25
C SER A 3 -15.09 -19.64 -11.94
N TYR A 4 -15.14 -19.38 -13.24
CA TYR A 4 -14.05 -18.76 -13.98
C TYR A 4 -14.14 -17.24 -13.82
N SER A 5 -13.17 -16.63 -13.15
CA SER A 5 -13.01 -15.16 -13.13
C SER A 5 -12.29 -14.72 -14.40
N PHE A 6 -13.05 -14.19 -15.36
CA PHE A 6 -12.54 -13.74 -16.66
C PHE A 6 -11.93 -12.34 -16.52
N ARG A 7 -10.67 -12.24 -16.10
CA ARG A 7 -9.91 -10.98 -16.18
C ARG A 7 -8.95 -11.07 -17.36
N LYS A 8 -9.19 -10.25 -18.40
CA LYS A 8 -8.29 -10.06 -19.57
C LYS A 8 -6.84 -9.97 -19.09
N ARG A 9 -5.92 -10.67 -19.78
CA ARG A 9 -4.46 -10.59 -19.55
C ARG A 9 -3.99 -9.12 -19.57
N LYS A 10 -4.02 -8.46 -18.42
CA LYS A 10 -3.44 -7.15 -18.16
C LYS A 10 -2.51 -7.37 -16.98
N GLN A 11 -1.21 -7.15 -17.23
CA GLN A 11 -0.10 -7.31 -16.30
C GLN A 11 -0.55 -7.03 -14.85
N PHE A 12 -0.42 -8.04 -13.98
CA PHE A 12 -0.82 -7.95 -12.57
C PHE A 12 -0.17 -6.69 -11.95
N LEU A 13 -0.93 -5.96 -11.12
CA LEU A 13 -0.51 -4.68 -10.49
C LEU A 13 -0.25 -3.47 -11.41
N SER A 14 -0.71 -3.48 -12.66
CA SER A 14 -0.55 -2.34 -13.59
C SER A 14 -1.08 -0.98 -13.08
N LYS A 15 -2.01 -0.96 -12.11
CA LYS A 15 -2.46 0.28 -11.45
C LYS A 15 -1.48 0.81 -10.40
N VAL A 16 -0.75 -0.08 -9.72
CA VAL A 16 0.31 0.30 -8.76
C VAL A 16 1.50 0.88 -9.52
N LYS A 17 1.82 0.31 -10.69
CA LYS A 17 2.88 0.80 -11.58
C LYS A 17 2.71 2.27 -12.01
N ILE A 18 1.48 2.75 -12.12
CA ILE A 18 1.18 4.11 -12.58
C ILE A 18 0.76 5.06 -11.44
N SER A 19 0.64 4.57 -10.19
CA SER A 19 0.20 5.40 -9.07
C SER A 19 1.31 6.37 -8.63
N GLY A 20 0.92 7.56 -8.15
CA GLY A 20 1.89 8.58 -7.72
C GLY A 20 2.85 9.06 -8.81
N GLY A 21 2.44 9.00 -10.08
CA GLY A 21 3.31 9.35 -11.23
C GLY A 21 4.37 8.28 -11.54
N GLY A 22 4.15 7.04 -11.11
CA GLY A 22 5.12 5.94 -11.26
C GLY A 22 5.99 5.70 -10.03
N ARG A 23 5.79 6.47 -8.95
CA ARG A 23 6.57 6.39 -7.70
C ARG A 23 5.87 5.57 -6.61
N CYS A 24 4.57 5.33 -6.76
CA CYS A 24 3.68 4.68 -5.79
C CYS A 24 3.56 5.44 -4.45
N ASN A 25 2.45 6.17 -4.28
CA ASN A 25 2.06 6.70 -2.96
C ASN A 25 1.60 5.51 -2.09
N VAL A 26 2.47 5.04 -1.21
CA VAL A 26 2.32 3.78 -0.46
C VAL A 26 1.35 3.94 0.71
N THR A 27 1.52 5.00 1.49
CA THR A 27 0.69 5.29 2.67
C THR A 27 0.79 6.77 3.04
N HIS A 28 0.25 7.15 4.19
CA HIS A 28 0.28 8.52 4.71
C HIS A 28 0.88 8.54 6.13
N HIS A 29 1.65 9.58 6.45
CA HIS A 29 2.23 9.82 7.78
C HIS A 29 1.17 10.34 8.77
N CYS A 30 0.01 9.68 8.84
CA CYS A 30 -0.99 9.87 9.87
C CYS A 30 -1.10 8.55 10.63
N LEU A 31 -0.37 8.47 11.74
CA LEU A 31 -0.15 7.20 12.44
C LEU A 31 -1.23 6.86 13.47
N ASP A 32 -2.17 7.78 13.70
CA ASP A 32 -3.29 7.61 14.60
C ASP A 32 -4.51 7.08 13.83
N PRO A 33 -5.01 5.86 14.12
CA PRO A 33 -6.13 5.24 13.40
C PRO A 33 -7.39 6.10 13.39
N GLU A 34 -7.70 6.79 14.49
CA GLU A 34 -8.89 7.64 14.60
C GLU A 34 -8.77 8.88 13.71
N THR A 35 -7.64 9.57 13.77
CA THR A 35 -7.38 10.75 12.92
C THR A 35 -7.32 10.36 11.45
N LEU A 36 -6.75 9.20 11.12
CA LEU A 36 -6.69 8.70 9.75
C LEU A 36 -8.08 8.33 9.22
N SER A 37 -8.94 7.69 10.03
CA SER A 37 -10.27 7.28 9.59
C SER A 37 -11.18 8.46 9.28
N LYS A 38 -11.02 9.59 9.98
CA LYS A 38 -11.76 10.85 9.72
C LYS A 38 -11.54 11.41 8.31
N ASN A 39 -10.42 11.08 7.66
CA ASN A 39 -10.18 11.44 6.25
C ASN A 39 -11.09 10.66 5.27
N TYR A 40 -11.80 9.64 5.75
CA TYR A 40 -12.67 8.76 4.97
C TYR A 40 -14.10 8.72 5.54
N PRO A 41 -14.86 9.83 5.46
CA PRO A 41 -16.14 9.98 6.16
C PRO A 41 -17.21 8.94 5.78
N ARG A 42 -17.12 8.36 4.57
CA ARG A 42 -18.06 7.34 4.09
C ARG A 42 -17.80 5.94 4.66
N GLY A 43 -16.63 5.68 5.24
CA GLY A 43 -16.23 4.38 5.78
C GLY A 43 -15.42 4.50 7.06
N GLU A 44 -15.58 5.61 7.79
CA GLU A 44 -14.76 5.97 8.95
C GLU A 44 -14.79 4.88 10.01
N LYS A 45 -15.97 4.34 10.33
CA LYS A 45 -16.14 3.36 11.40
C LYS A 45 -15.44 2.05 11.07
N GLU A 46 -15.62 1.55 9.86
CA GLU A 46 -15.02 0.32 9.36
C GLU A 46 -13.51 0.46 9.24
N LEU A 47 -13.04 1.59 8.70
CA LEU A 47 -11.62 1.85 8.53
C LEU A 47 -10.89 2.08 9.83
N ARG A 48 -11.53 2.66 10.86
CA ARG A 48 -10.91 2.79 12.19
C ARG A 48 -10.46 1.44 12.73
N TRP A 49 -11.35 0.45 12.70
CA TRP A 49 -11.02 -0.92 13.13
C TRP A 49 -9.97 -1.58 12.24
N ALA A 50 -10.03 -1.36 10.93
CA ALA A 50 -9.01 -1.85 10.00
C ALA A 50 -7.63 -1.26 10.31
N PHE A 51 -7.54 0.05 10.58
CA PHE A 51 -6.30 0.74 10.91
C PHE A 51 -5.77 0.44 12.30
N GLU A 52 -6.63 0.08 13.26
CA GLU A 52 -6.19 -0.50 14.54
C GLU A 52 -5.55 -1.88 14.37
N THR A 53 -6.03 -2.67 13.40
CA THR A 53 -5.49 -4.02 13.12
C THR A 53 -4.24 -3.96 12.25
N PHE A 54 -4.24 -3.10 11.23
CA PHE A 54 -3.12 -2.88 10.31
C PHE A 54 -3.19 -1.46 9.73
N GLY A 55 -2.45 -0.54 10.32
CA GLY A 55 -2.42 0.88 9.97
C GLY A 55 -1.17 1.31 9.20
N PRO A 56 -0.94 2.62 9.05
CA PRO A 56 0.27 3.13 8.41
C PRO A 56 1.55 2.74 9.14
N LYS A 57 1.54 2.65 10.48
CA LYS A 57 2.70 2.18 11.26
C LYS A 57 3.10 0.77 10.84
N ASP A 58 2.13 -0.13 10.76
CA ASP A 58 2.34 -1.53 10.37
C ASP A 58 2.77 -1.62 8.91
N THR A 59 2.20 -0.79 8.04
CA THR A 59 2.59 -0.70 6.63
C THR A 59 4.06 -0.29 6.49
N ILE A 60 4.49 0.77 7.19
CA ILE A 60 5.89 1.23 7.16
C ILE A 60 6.82 0.11 7.63
N ARG A 61 6.52 -0.47 8.80
CA ARG A 61 7.30 -1.57 9.36
C ARG A 61 7.37 -2.78 8.43
N TRP A 62 6.25 -3.16 7.81
CA TRP A 62 6.20 -4.31 6.89
C TRP A 62 7.12 -4.14 5.68
N TYR A 63 7.22 -2.92 5.14
CA TYR A 63 8.15 -2.60 4.06
C TYR A 63 9.61 -2.50 4.55
N GLU A 64 9.84 -1.92 5.73
CA GLU A 64 11.19 -1.82 6.33
C GLU A 64 11.79 -3.21 6.61
N GLU A 65 10.99 -4.15 7.13
CA GLU A 65 11.38 -5.56 7.32
C GLU A 65 11.78 -6.27 6.00
N ARG A 66 11.42 -5.68 4.85
CA ARG A 66 11.72 -6.16 3.50
C ARG A 66 12.70 -5.25 2.76
N GLU A 67 13.47 -4.47 3.51
CA GLU A 67 14.52 -3.57 3.02
C GLU A 67 14.00 -2.46 2.09
N VAL A 68 12.70 -2.14 2.16
CA VAL A 68 12.10 -1.02 1.44
C VAL A 68 11.85 0.12 2.41
N ILE A 69 12.72 1.13 2.35
CA ILE A 69 12.58 2.33 3.17
C ILE A 69 11.59 3.29 2.49
N LEU A 70 10.65 3.81 3.27
CA LEU A 70 9.71 4.84 2.86
C LEU A 70 10.15 6.21 3.38
N LYS A 71 10.03 7.24 2.53
CA LYS A 71 10.22 8.64 2.89
C LYS A 71 8.87 9.36 2.96
N THR A 72 8.75 10.29 3.89
CA THR A 72 7.59 11.19 4.00
C THR A 72 7.87 12.50 3.27
N GLU A 73 6.94 12.95 2.43
CA GLU A 73 6.95 14.28 1.80
C GLU A 73 6.24 15.33 2.68
N ALA A 74 6.37 16.62 2.34
CA ALA A 74 5.84 17.72 3.16
C ALA A 74 4.31 17.70 3.36
N ASP A 75 3.57 17.03 2.49
CA ASP A 75 2.12 16.86 2.58
C ASP A 75 1.69 15.58 3.33
N GLY A 76 2.66 14.84 3.88
CA GLY A 76 2.41 13.61 4.62
C GLY A 76 2.30 12.35 3.76
N ARG A 77 2.35 12.44 2.43
CA ARG A 77 2.39 11.24 1.56
C ARG A 77 3.72 10.52 1.72
N MET A 78 3.68 9.19 1.62
CA MET A 78 4.86 8.34 1.76
C MET A 78 5.16 7.58 0.47
N PHE A 79 6.41 7.65 0.05
CA PHE A 79 6.93 7.04 -1.17
C PHE A 79 8.18 6.20 -0.86
N PRO A 80 8.54 5.19 -1.67
CA PRO A 80 9.84 4.54 -1.54
C PRO A 80 10.97 5.55 -1.77
N ILE A 81 12.10 5.39 -1.07
CA ILE A 81 13.28 6.26 -1.26
C ILE A 81 13.80 6.24 -2.70
N THR A 82 13.53 5.15 -3.45
CA THR A 82 13.90 4.97 -4.86
C THR A 82 13.03 5.78 -5.82
N ASP A 83 11.95 6.42 -5.34
CA ASP A 83 10.93 7.08 -6.16
C ASP A 83 10.38 6.18 -7.29
N SER A 84 10.39 4.87 -7.11
CA SER A 84 9.95 3.92 -8.12
C SER A 84 8.90 2.95 -7.58
N SER A 85 7.75 2.94 -8.24
CA SER A 85 6.70 1.94 -8.02
C SER A 85 7.18 0.51 -8.30
N GLU A 86 8.20 0.34 -9.14
CA GLU A 86 8.80 -0.97 -9.42
C GLU A 86 9.37 -1.58 -8.13
N THR A 87 9.97 -0.78 -7.25
CA THR A 87 10.46 -1.26 -5.94
C THR A 87 9.32 -1.88 -5.14
N ILE A 88 8.18 -1.20 -5.05
CA ILE A 88 6.99 -1.70 -4.34
C ILE A 88 6.43 -2.96 -5.00
N LEU A 89 6.35 -2.97 -6.33
CA LEU A 89 5.86 -4.11 -7.11
C LEU A 89 6.71 -5.36 -6.87
N GLN A 90 8.03 -5.23 -6.98
CA GLN A 90 8.95 -6.35 -6.83
C GLN A 90 8.85 -6.94 -5.42
N THR A 91 8.79 -6.12 -4.38
CA THR A 91 8.60 -6.58 -3.01
C THR A 91 7.29 -7.35 -2.85
N LEU A 92 6.16 -6.81 -3.33
CA LEU A 92 4.87 -7.50 -3.26
C LEU A 92 4.86 -8.82 -4.04
N PHE A 93 5.49 -8.86 -5.22
CA PHE A 93 5.60 -10.08 -6.03
C PHE A 93 6.48 -11.15 -5.37
N GLN A 94 7.60 -10.74 -4.77
CA GLN A 94 8.49 -11.66 -4.06
C GLN A 94 7.76 -12.28 -2.86
N GLU A 95 7.04 -11.48 -2.08
CA GLU A 95 6.29 -11.96 -0.93
C GLU A 95 5.13 -12.88 -1.30
N ALA A 96 4.41 -12.59 -2.39
CA ALA A 96 3.37 -13.47 -2.89
C ALA A 96 3.92 -14.85 -3.30
N LYS A 97 5.12 -14.91 -3.89
CA LYS A 97 5.79 -16.16 -4.29
C LYS A 97 6.36 -16.95 -3.12
N LYS A 98 6.78 -16.29 -2.04
CA LYS A 98 7.30 -16.97 -0.83
C LYS A 98 6.23 -17.74 -0.06
N THR A 99 4.95 -17.43 -0.31
CA THR A 99 3.81 -17.99 0.41
C THR A 99 3.13 -19.14 -0.36
N GLU A 100 3.71 -19.58 -1.49
CA GLU A 100 3.33 -20.79 -2.24
C GLU A 100 4.21 -21.98 -1.84
#